data_AF-A0A814XCM8-F1
#
_entry.id   AF-A0A814XCM8-F1
#
_cell.length_a   1.000
_cell.length_b   1.000
_cell.length_c   1.000
_cell.angle_alpha   90.00
_cell.angle_beta   90.00
_cell.angle_gamma   90.00
#
_symmetry.space_group_name_H-M   'P 1'
#
loop_
_entity.id
_entity.type
_entity.pdbx_description
1 polymer ?
#
loop_
_entity_poly.entity_id
_entity_poly.type
_entity_poly.pdbx_seq_one_letter_code
_entity_poly.pdbx_strand_id
1 'polypeptide(L)'
;MNISTLFLMWLMVSINRIHTKPIPTILDTDIGTDYDDQMALTYILANPSIFDLKLVVCSTYNTTARGQIVAKTLAIYGRFNVPIAIGQNTGVKDIFEYEWAQNYTLDQFQNDGGIVYENGEEALLREMQKANPDNIYNLIEISPTTSLGHVLQRLQPETLKYIRLFAMAGSIYHGYGNSSQPSKEYNVVVDIPAAQMVFNASWAYFALAPLDTTIFMQFYGPEWQTFLSFRNQSKYVQLVIDSYTVWYNNGGKYSGAMKPFNPDNGTSTMYDVLAAFLAANYPRAYTMVVQELPLIVTQDGFTKVDSVLGKQINASVAFLTSDPYVSTELIGITVLDAIIYS
;
A
#
# COMPACT_ATOMS: atom_id res chain seq x y z
N MET A 1 -25.87 21.33 18.29
CA MET A 1 -24.42 21.51 18.07
C MET A 1 -24.24 22.72 17.16
N ASN A 2 -23.56 23.76 17.65
CA ASN A 2 -23.45 25.03 16.92
C ASN A 2 -22.33 24.96 15.87
N ILE A 3 -22.56 25.63 14.74
CA ILE A 3 -21.64 25.74 13.58
C ILE A 3 -20.24 26.25 13.98
N SER A 4 -20.14 26.95 15.12
CA SER A 4 -18.88 27.42 15.70
C SER A 4 -17.96 26.32 16.25
N THR A 5 -18.47 25.13 16.57
CA THR A 5 -17.64 24.02 17.10
C THR A 5 -16.95 23.24 15.97
N LEU A 6 -17.56 23.16 14.77
CA LEU A 6 -16.91 22.59 13.58
C LEU A 6 -15.78 23.51 13.04
N PHE A 7 -15.96 24.82 13.14
CA PHE A 7 -14.96 25.79 12.63
C PHE A 7 -13.68 25.81 13.49
N LEU A 8 -13.79 25.55 14.81
CA LEU A 8 -12.62 25.44 15.69
C LEU A 8 -11.84 24.12 15.50
N MET A 9 -12.48 23.04 15.04
CA MET A 9 -11.77 21.81 14.65
C MET A 9 -10.98 21.98 13.35
N TRP A 10 -11.45 22.85 12.44
CA TRP A 10 -10.71 23.20 11.22
C TRP A 10 -9.47 24.08 11.50
N LEU A 11 -9.52 24.94 12.52
CA LEU A 11 -8.44 25.89 12.83
C LEU A 11 -7.26 25.27 13.62
N MET A 12 -7.42 24.06 14.20
CA MET A 12 -6.34 23.36 14.91
C MET A 12 -5.51 22.40 14.03
N VAL A 13 -5.85 22.21 12.76
CA VAL A 13 -5.04 21.40 11.80
C VAL A 13 -4.08 22.28 10.99
N SER A 14 -3.99 23.58 11.28
CA SER A 14 -2.89 24.43 10.80
C SER A 14 -1.69 24.37 11.76
N ILE A 15 -1.28 23.16 12.17
CA ILE A 15 0.06 22.99 12.73
C ILE A 15 0.99 23.10 11.54
N ASN A 16 1.87 24.11 11.57
CA ASN A 16 3.01 24.27 10.68
C ASN A 16 3.45 22.92 10.11
N ARG A 17 3.09 22.63 8.85
CA ARG A 17 3.85 21.65 8.07
C ARG A 17 5.22 22.29 7.95
N ILE A 18 6.13 21.95 8.86
CA ILE A 18 7.56 22.12 8.60
C ILE A 18 7.72 21.46 7.24
N HIS A 19 8.09 22.24 6.22
CA HIS A 19 8.38 21.71 4.88
C HIS A 19 9.64 20.85 4.99
N THR A 20 9.49 19.67 5.58
CA THR A 20 10.43 18.57 5.47
C THR A 20 10.42 18.17 4.01
N LYS A 21 11.60 17.98 3.42
CA LYS A 21 11.71 17.44 2.06
C LYS A 21 10.91 16.13 1.99
N PRO A 22 10.25 15.83 0.85
CA PRO A 22 9.59 14.55 0.64
C PRO A 22 10.58 13.40 0.89
N ILE A 23 10.11 12.30 1.48
CA ILE A 23 10.96 11.19 1.90
C ILE A 23 11.18 10.24 0.72
N PRO A 24 12.43 9.86 0.40
CA PRO A 24 12.72 8.80 -0.56
C PRO A 24 11.89 7.55 -0.23
N THR A 25 11.06 7.13 -1.18
CA THR A 25 10.09 6.06 -0.95
C THR A 25 10.23 4.99 -2.03
N ILE A 26 10.27 3.73 -1.62
CA ILE A 26 10.16 2.57 -2.50
C ILE A 26 8.78 1.95 -2.26
N LEU A 27 8.11 1.55 -3.34
CA LEU A 27 6.89 0.74 -3.29
C LEU A 27 7.20 -0.65 -3.84
N ASP A 28 6.92 -1.70 -3.08
CA ASP A 28 6.88 -3.08 -3.55
C ASP A 28 5.42 -3.57 -3.52
N THR A 29 4.90 -3.99 -4.67
CA THR A 29 3.46 -4.17 -4.91
C THR A 29 3.19 -5.36 -5.81
N ASP A 30 2.10 -6.07 -5.53
CA ASP A 30 1.52 -7.06 -6.44
C ASP A 30 0.21 -6.56 -7.07
N ILE A 31 0.29 -5.35 -7.62
CA ILE A 31 -0.80 -4.63 -8.28
C ILE A 31 -1.56 -5.44 -9.33
N GLY A 32 -2.89 -5.37 -9.25
CA GLY A 32 -3.83 -5.83 -10.26
C GLY A 32 -4.46 -7.19 -9.99
N THR A 33 -4.07 -7.88 -8.91
CA THR A 33 -4.80 -9.06 -8.41
C THR A 33 -6.04 -8.60 -7.63
N ASP A 34 -5.83 -7.95 -6.49
CA ASP A 34 -6.85 -7.10 -5.88
C ASP A 34 -6.57 -5.64 -6.32
N TYR A 35 -7.57 -4.78 -6.17
CA TYR A 35 -7.52 -3.42 -6.71
C TYR A 35 -6.83 -2.40 -5.78
N ASP A 36 -6.60 -2.80 -4.54
CA ASP A 36 -6.17 -1.91 -3.47
C ASP A 36 -4.73 -1.42 -3.61
N ASP A 37 -3.83 -2.19 -4.24
CA ASP A 37 -2.53 -1.72 -4.69
C ASP A 37 -2.62 -0.49 -5.61
N GLN A 38 -3.54 -0.50 -6.59
CA GLN A 38 -3.71 0.60 -7.54
C GLN A 38 -4.19 1.85 -6.82
N MET A 39 -5.08 1.71 -5.83
CA MET A 39 -5.48 2.83 -4.98
C MET A 39 -4.31 3.34 -4.12
N ALA A 40 -3.48 2.45 -3.56
CA ALA A 40 -2.31 2.81 -2.76
C ALA A 40 -1.25 3.56 -3.60
N LEU A 41 -0.92 3.07 -4.80
CA LEU A 41 -0.02 3.74 -5.74
C LEU A 41 -0.56 5.11 -6.14
N THR A 42 -1.86 5.21 -6.43
CA THR A 42 -2.50 6.49 -6.79
C THR A 42 -2.43 7.49 -5.64
N TYR A 43 -2.65 7.04 -4.39
CA TYR A 43 -2.50 7.87 -3.19
C TYR A 43 -1.05 8.36 -3.01
N ILE A 44 -0.05 7.50 -3.21
CA ILE A 44 1.37 7.87 -3.14
C ILE A 44 1.70 8.95 -4.18
N LEU A 45 1.27 8.75 -5.43
CA LEU A 45 1.52 9.68 -6.53
C LEU A 45 0.82 11.03 -6.35
N ALA A 46 -0.37 11.03 -5.74
CA ALA A 46 -1.12 12.22 -5.37
C ALA A 46 -0.50 13.03 -4.23
N ASN A 47 0.53 12.50 -3.55
CA ASN A 47 1.18 13.14 -2.41
C ASN A 47 2.69 13.37 -2.61
N PRO A 48 3.12 14.08 -3.68
CA PRO A 48 4.55 14.30 -3.97
C PRO A 48 5.25 15.20 -2.95
N SER A 49 4.49 15.92 -2.11
CA SER A 49 5.04 16.68 -0.99
C SER A 49 5.45 15.80 0.21
N ILE A 50 4.99 14.55 0.23
CA ILE A 50 5.26 13.55 1.28
C ILE A 50 6.22 12.50 0.73
N PHE A 51 5.92 11.96 -0.45
CA PHE A 51 6.65 10.86 -1.07
C PHE A 51 7.53 11.33 -2.23
N ASP A 52 8.84 11.15 -2.08
CA ASP A 52 9.77 11.14 -3.20
C ASP A 52 9.89 9.71 -3.73
N LEU A 53 8.89 9.26 -4.50
CA LEU A 53 8.84 7.88 -5.02
C LEU A 53 10.04 7.62 -5.95
N LYS A 54 10.91 6.71 -5.53
CA LYS A 54 12.20 6.38 -6.16
C LYS A 54 12.17 5.13 -7.02
N LEU A 55 11.27 4.19 -6.72
CA LEU A 55 11.19 2.90 -7.40
C LEU A 55 9.81 2.27 -7.12
N VAL A 56 9.21 1.65 -8.13
CA VAL A 56 8.08 0.73 -7.97
C VAL A 56 8.53 -0.66 -8.38
N VAL A 57 8.53 -1.60 -7.45
CA VAL A 57 8.85 -3.02 -7.68
C VAL A 57 7.53 -3.77 -7.88
N CYS A 58 7.46 -4.54 -8.98
CA CYS A 58 6.31 -5.38 -9.30
C CYS A 58 6.62 -6.81 -8.92
N SER A 59 5.94 -7.32 -7.90
CA SER A 59 6.25 -8.61 -7.28
C SER A 59 5.18 -9.67 -7.55
N THR A 60 5.65 -10.92 -7.60
CA THR A 60 4.89 -12.17 -7.77
C THR A 60 4.07 -12.33 -9.05
N TYR A 61 3.84 -13.59 -9.43
CA TYR A 61 3.06 -14.01 -10.59
C TYR A 61 3.49 -13.30 -11.88
N ASN A 62 2.57 -12.80 -12.71
CA ASN A 62 2.94 -12.13 -13.95
C ASN A 62 3.42 -10.69 -13.72
N THR A 63 4.66 -10.53 -13.23
CA THR A 63 5.28 -9.24 -12.90
C THR A 63 5.40 -8.28 -14.09
N THR A 64 5.51 -8.79 -15.32
CA THR A 64 5.45 -7.96 -16.54
C THR A 64 4.08 -7.32 -16.72
N ALA A 65 2.99 -8.08 -16.57
CA ALA A 65 1.63 -7.54 -16.64
C ALA A 65 1.37 -6.50 -15.53
N ARG A 66 1.84 -6.78 -14.31
CA ARG A 66 1.80 -5.81 -13.19
C ARG A 66 2.58 -4.54 -13.54
N GLY A 67 3.78 -4.69 -14.11
CA GLY A 67 4.59 -3.59 -14.60
C GLY A 67 3.89 -2.71 -15.63
N GLN A 68 3.07 -3.29 -16.51
CA GLN A 68 2.28 -2.51 -17.48
C GLN A 68 1.18 -1.68 -16.82
N ILE A 69 0.54 -2.20 -15.76
CA ILE A 69 -0.43 -1.44 -14.95
C ILE A 69 0.28 -0.24 -14.30
N VAL A 70 1.43 -0.48 -13.64
CA VAL A 70 2.26 0.60 -13.08
C VAL A 70 2.67 1.60 -14.15
N ALA A 71 3.12 1.14 -15.32
CA ALA A 71 3.54 1.99 -16.42
C ALA A 71 2.45 2.93 -16.91
N LYS A 72 1.23 2.41 -17.13
CA LYS A 72 0.10 3.23 -17.55
C LYS A 72 -0.29 4.24 -16.46
N THR A 73 -0.26 3.81 -15.20
CA THR A 73 -0.52 4.70 -14.06
C THR A 73 0.51 5.82 -13.96
N LEU A 74 1.81 5.51 -14.02
CA LEU A 74 2.88 6.52 -14.00
C LEU A 74 2.80 7.47 -15.20
N ALA A 75 2.47 6.96 -16.39
CA ALA A 75 2.31 7.79 -17.59
C ALA A 75 1.16 8.80 -17.45
N ILE A 76 0.03 8.40 -16.87
CA ILE A 76 -1.10 9.30 -16.59
C ILE A 76 -0.71 10.41 -15.61
N TYR A 77 0.15 10.10 -14.64
CA TYR A 77 0.75 11.08 -13.72
C TYR A 77 1.95 11.84 -14.30
N GLY A 78 2.43 11.51 -15.49
CA GLY A 78 3.63 12.09 -16.10
C GLY A 78 4.92 11.78 -15.33
N ARG A 79 4.96 10.68 -14.57
CA ARG A 79 6.04 10.29 -13.65
C ARG A 79 7.02 9.28 -14.28
N PHE A 80 7.45 9.56 -15.51
CA PHE A 80 8.43 8.75 -16.25
C PHE A 80 9.80 8.66 -15.55
N ASN A 81 10.10 9.60 -14.67
CA ASN A 81 11.32 9.62 -13.86
C ASN A 81 11.34 8.57 -12.72
N VAL A 82 10.22 7.90 -12.46
CA VAL A 82 10.12 6.82 -11.48
C VAL A 82 10.34 5.49 -12.20
N PRO A 83 11.45 4.77 -11.92
CA PRO A 83 11.69 3.47 -12.53
C PRO A 83 10.69 2.40 -12.07
N ILE A 84 10.37 1.49 -12.98
CA ILE A 84 9.62 0.27 -12.72
C ILE A 84 10.61 -0.90 -12.68
N ALA A 85 10.57 -1.68 -11.62
CA ALA A 85 11.38 -2.87 -11.42
C ALA A 85 10.51 -4.12 -11.62
N ILE A 86 10.81 -4.92 -12.64
CA ILE A 86 10.11 -6.18 -12.92
C ILE A 86 10.69 -7.28 -12.04
N GLY A 87 9.94 -7.70 -11.01
CA GLY A 87 10.33 -8.78 -10.12
C GLY A 87 10.23 -10.16 -10.76
N GLN A 88 10.52 -11.20 -9.99
CA GLN A 88 10.46 -12.59 -10.47
C GLN A 88 9.02 -13.02 -10.75
N ASN A 89 8.80 -13.69 -11.89
CA ASN A 89 7.55 -14.39 -12.12
C ASN A 89 7.48 -15.68 -11.29
N THR A 90 6.55 -15.73 -10.33
CA THR A 90 6.40 -16.85 -9.39
C THR A 90 5.28 -17.83 -9.75
N GLY A 91 4.57 -17.62 -10.86
CA GLY A 91 3.52 -18.54 -11.32
C GLY A 91 2.40 -17.88 -12.10
N VAL A 92 1.31 -18.64 -12.26
CA VAL A 92 0.11 -18.19 -12.99
C VAL A 92 -0.96 -17.80 -11.99
N LYS A 93 -1.45 -16.56 -12.13
CA LYS A 93 -2.60 -16.02 -11.41
C LYS A 93 -3.27 -14.98 -12.29
N ASP A 94 -4.59 -14.87 -12.16
CA ASP A 94 -5.34 -13.83 -12.86
C ASP A 94 -4.95 -12.45 -12.30
N ILE A 95 -4.61 -11.55 -13.22
CA ILE A 95 -4.37 -10.13 -12.95
C ILE A 95 -5.58 -9.40 -13.49
N PHE A 96 -6.66 -9.32 -12.72
CA PHE A 96 -7.99 -8.87 -13.18
C PHE A 96 -7.96 -7.45 -13.76
N GLU A 97 -7.05 -6.59 -13.28
CA GLU A 97 -6.90 -5.22 -13.76
C GLU A 97 -6.16 -5.14 -15.12
N TYR A 98 -5.38 -6.15 -15.51
CA TYR A 98 -4.43 -6.06 -16.64
C TYR A 98 -5.05 -5.61 -17.96
N GLU A 99 -6.30 -5.99 -18.25
CA GLU A 99 -7.00 -5.58 -19.47
C GLU A 99 -7.10 -4.05 -19.60
N TRP A 100 -7.15 -3.31 -18.48
CA TRP A 100 -7.13 -1.86 -18.50
C TRP A 100 -5.80 -1.33 -19.04
N ALA A 101 -4.68 -1.99 -18.74
CA ALA A 101 -3.34 -1.55 -19.12
C ALA A 101 -2.80 -2.19 -20.40
N GLN A 102 -3.45 -3.24 -20.93
CA GLN A 102 -2.93 -4.04 -22.06
C GLN A 102 -2.55 -3.23 -23.31
N ASN A 103 -3.16 -2.05 -23.50
CA ASN A 103 -2.90 -1.18 -24.64
C ASN A 103 -1.73 -0.20 -24.44
N TYR A 104 -1.05 -0.26 -23.30
CA TYR A 104 0.13 0.54 -22.97
C TYR A 104 1.26 -0.40 -22.51
N THR A 105 2.21 -0.67 -23.41
CA THR A 105 3.28 -1.64 -23.17
C THR A 105 4.43 -1.02 -22.38
N LEU A 106 5.29 -1.87 -21.80
CA LEU A 106 6.54 -1.41 -21.18
C LEU A 106 7.46 -0.74 -22.22
N ASP A 107 7.51 -1.26 -23.45
CA ASP A 107 8.23 -0.62 -24.55
C ASP A 107 7.69 0.79 -24.84
N GLN A 108 6.36 0.97 -24.83
CA GLN A 108 5.75 2.29 -25.02
C GLN A 108 6.13 3.23 -23.87
N PHE A 109 6.09 2.75 -22.63
CA PHE A 109 6.53 3.53 -21.47
C PHE A 109 7.99 3.97 -21.57
N GLN A 110 8.89 3.09 -22.03
CA GLN A 110 10.29 3.44 -22.28
C GLN A 110 10.43 4.46 -23.43
N ASN A 111 9.66 4.30 -24.50
CA ASN A 111 9.63 5.27 -25.61
C ASN A 111 9.16 6.66 -25.17
N ASP A 112 8.25 6.71 -24.18
CA ASP A 112 7.77 7.97 -23.57
C ASP A 112 8.76 8.56 -22.54
N GLY A 113 9.93 7.93 -22.36
CA GLY A 113 11.01 8.39 -21.47
C GLY A 113 11.02 7.73 -20.09
N GLY A 114 10.20 6.70 -19.90
CA GLY A 114 10.17 5.87 -18.69
C GLY A 114 11.40 4.99 -18.52
N ILE A 115 11.62 4.51 -17.30
CA ILE A 115 12.74 3.61 -16.96
C ILE A 115 12.15 2.26 -16.52
N VAL A 116 12.63 1.17 -17.11
CA VAL A 116 12.27 -0.20 -16.74
C VAL A 116 13.54 -0.99 -16.43
N TYR A 117 13.56 -1.65 -15.27
CA TYR A 117 14.59 -2.58 -14.85
C TYR A 117 14.05 -4.01 -14.90
N GLU A 118 14.64 -4.84 -15.76
CA GLU A 118 14.24 -6.25 -15.93
C GLU A 118 14.60 -7.16 -14.74
N ASN A 119 15.53 -6.72 -13.89
CA ASN A 119 15.88 -7.43 -12.66
C ASN A 119 15.44 -6.60 -11.45
N GLY A 120 14.19 -6.82 -11.03
CA GLY A 120 13.56 -6.02 -10.00
C GLY A 120 14.21 -6.16 -8.63
N GLU A 121 14.67 -7.36 -8.25
CA GLU A 121 15.37 -7.58 -6.97
C GLU A 121 16.74 -6.89 -6.94
N GLU A 122 17.47 -6.89 -8.05
CA GLU A 122 18.73 -6.13 -8.13
C GLU A 122 18.48 -4.61 -8.08
N ALA A 123 17.42 -4.12 -8.72
CA ALA A 123 17.02 -2.72 -8.63
C ALA A 123 16.61 -2.33 -7.20
N LEU A 124 15.80 -3.17 -6.53
CA LEU A 124 15.39 -3.00 -5.14
C LEU A 124 16.61 -2.97 -4.20
N LEU A 125 17.52 -3.94 -4.33
CA LEU A 125 18.76 -4.00 -3.56
C LEU A 125 19.57 -2.71 -3.71
N ARG A 126 19.78 -2.24 -4.94
CA ARG A 126 20.56 -1.02 -5.22
C ARG A 126 19.89 0.24 -4.68
N GLU A 127 18.57 0.33 -4.73
CA GLU A 127 17.85 1.49 -4.20
C GLU A 127 17.92 1.50 -2.66
N MET A 128 17.68 0.35 -2.01
CA MET A 128 17.79 0.21 -0.56
C MET A 128 19.21 0.53 -0.04
N GLN A 129 20.26 0.17 -0.78
CA GLN A 129 21.66 0.48 -0.44
C GLN A 129 21.96 1.99 -0.38
N LYS A 130 21.11 2.84 -0.94
CA LYS A 130 21.26 4.31 -0.84
C LYS A 130 20.82 4.85 0.51
N ALA A 131 20.14 4.04 1.34
CA ALA A 131 19.71 4.44 2.67
C ALA A 131 20.91 4.55 3.63
N ASN A 132 21.00 5.68 4.33
CA ASN A 132 22.11 6.00 5.26
C ASN A 132 21.64 7.05 6.29
N PRO A 133 22.45 7.45 7.29
CA PRO A 133 22.05 8.41 8.32
C PRO A 133 21.50 9.75 7.80
N ASP A 134 21.99 10.20 6.63
CA ASP A 134 21.58 11.47 6.00
C ASP A 134 20.46 11.29 4.97
N ASN A 135 20.05 10.05 4.70
CA ASN A 135 19.11 9.69 3.65
C ASN A 135 18.22 8.52 4.08
N ILE A 136 17.24 8.82 4.95
CA ILE A 136 16.27 7.83 5.44
C ILE A 136 15.26 7.51 4.35
N TYR A 137 14.96 6.21 4.17
CA TYR A 137 13.96 5.73 3.21
C TYR A 137 12.69 5.25 3.92
N ASN A 138 11.57 5.42 3.22
CA ASN A 138 10.38 4.61 3.45
C ASN A 138 10.37 3.45 2.43
N LEU A 139 10.05 2.25 2.90
CA LEU A 139 9.70 1.11 2.07
C LEU A 139 8.25 0.74 2.38
N ILE A 140 7.38 0.83 1.39
CA ILE A 140 5.99 0.41 1.48
C ILE A 140 5.91 -0.97 0.82
N GLU A 141 5.64 -1.99 1.63
CA GLU A 141 5.56 -3.39 1.22
C GLU A 141 4.10 -3.84 1.24
N ILE A 142 3.50 -3.91 0.06
CA ILE A 142 2.09 -4.28 -0.13
C ILE A 142 2.00 -5.44 -1.12
N SER A 143 2.91 -6.40 -0.98
CA SER A 143 3.00 -7.58 -1.81
C SER A 143 3.39 -8.78 -0.96
N PRO A 144 3.25 -10.02 -1.46
CA PRO A 144 3.95 -11.12 -0.86
C PRO A 144 5.46 -10.86 -0.84
N THR A 145 6.05 -10.95 0.35
CA THR A 145 7.40 -10.44 0.63
C THR A 145 8.57 -11.18 -0.04
N THR A 146 8.32 -12.00 -1.07
CA THR A 146 9.32 -12.81 -1.79
C THR A 146 10.48 -11.96 -2.30
N SER A 147 10.21 -10.90 -3.07
CA SER A 147 11.24 -10.02 -3.64
C SER A 147 12.07 -9.38 -2.53
N LEU A 148 11.42 -8.83 -1.50
CA LEU A 148 12.09 -8.24 -0.35
C LEU A 148 12.94 -9.27 0.41
N GLY A 149 12.42 -10.48 0.64
CA GLY A 149 13.13 -11.58 1.28
C GLY A 149 14.40 -11.98 0.54
N HIS A 150 14.35 -12.08 -0.79
CA HIS A 150 15.54 -12.34 -1.61
C HIS A 150 16.57 -11.20 -1.50
N VAL A 151 16.12 -9.95 -1.47
CA VAL A 151 17.01 -8.79 -1.27
C VAL A 151 17.64 -8.80 0.12
N LEU A 152 16.88 -9.11 1.17
CA LEU A 152 17.40 -9.17 2.54
C LEU A 152 18.48 -10.23 2.74
N GLN A 153 18.49 -11.32 1.96
CA GLN A 153 19.58 -12.30 1.98
C GLN A 153 20.94 -11.71 1.54
N ARG A 154 20.91 -10.62 0.77
CA ARG A 154 22.08 -10.00 0.11
C ARG A 154 22.41 -8.63 0.69
N LEU A 155 21.44 -7.95 1.29
CA LEU A 155 21.57 -6.61 1.84
C LEU A 155 22.42 -6.62 3.12
N GLN A 156 23.22 -5.58 3.32
CA GLN A 156 23.94 -5.40 4.58
C GLN A 156 22.93 -5.07 5.70
N PRO A 157 22.86 -5.82 6.81
CA PRO A 157 21.84 -5.62 7.84
C PRO A 157 21.83 -4.22 8.44
N GLU A 158 22.98 -3.54 8.48
CA GLU A 158 23.12 -2.16 8.98
C GLU A 158 22.33 -1.14 8.15
N THR A 159 22.10 -1.39 6.86
CA THR A 159 21.29 -0.51 6.00
C THR A 159 19.87 -0.37 6.52
N LEU A 160 19.32 -1.41 7.16
CA LEU A 160 17.94 -1.43 7.65
C LEU A 160 17.69 -0.40 8.76
N LYS A 161 18.73 0.04 9.48
CA LYS A 161 18.64 1.12 10.49
C LYS A 161 18.28 2.48 9.89
N TYR A 162 18.25 2.58 8.56
CA TYR A 162 17.89 3.79 7.82
C TYR A 162 16.66 3.60 6.92
N ILE A 163 15.97 2.46 7.04
CA ILE A 163 14.76 2.16 6.28
C ILE A 163 13.60 1.94 7.25
N ARG A 164 12.53 2.72 7.05
CA ARG A 164 11.25 2.55 7.73
C ARG A 164 10.35 1.68 6.87
N LEU A 165 9.95 0.53 7.38
CA LEU A 165 9.05 -0.39 6.71
C LEU A 165 7.60 -0.11 7.10
N PHE A 166 6.73 -0.01 6.12
CA PHE A 166 5.28 0.07 6.25
C PHE A 166 4.68 -1.06 5.43
N ALA A 167 4.14 -2.10 6.08
CA ALA A 167 3.67 -3.28 5.37
C ALA A 167 2.17 -3.54 5.56
N MET A 168 1.49 -3.97 4.50
CA MET A 168 0.20 -4.64 4.60
C MET A 168 0.46 -6.14 4.63
N ALA A 169 0.33 -6.74 5.81
CA ALA A 169 0.56 -8.15 6.01
C ALA A 169 0.01 -8.61 7.37
N GLY A 170 -0.25 -9.91 7.47
CA GLY A 170 -0.52 -10.56 8.73
C GLY A 170 -1.91 -10.34 9.31
N SER A 171 -2.18 -11.13 10.35
CA SER A 171 -3.45 -11.19 11.05
C SER A 171 -3.14 -11.62 12.48
N ILE A 172 -3.41 -10.74 13.45
CA ILE A 172 -2.88 -10.88 14.83
C ILE A 172 -3.98 -11.41 15.77
N TYR A 173 -5.10 -10.69 15.87
CA TYR A 173 -6.25 -11.04 16.69
C TYR A 173 -7.47 -11.36 15.85
N HIS A 174 -7.62 -10.71 14.68
CA HIS A 174 -8.75 -10.92 13.77
C HIS A 174 -8.30 -11.40 12.39
N GLY A 175 -9.09 -12.29 11.80
CA GLY A 175 -8.88 -12.86 10.46
C GLY A 175 -9.82 -12.28 9.40
N TYR A 176 -9.78 -12.87 8.20
CA TYR A 176 -10.64 -12.49 7.09
C TYR A 176 -12.14 -12.53 7.47
N GLY A 177 -12.91 -11.61 6.90
CA GLY A 177 -14.35 -11.48 7.18
C GLY A 177 -14.65 -11.06 8.63
N ASN A 178 -13.73 -10.37 9.30
CA ASN A 178 -13.81 -10.03 10.72
C ASN A 178 -13.97 -11.26 11.63
N SER A 179 -13.33 -12.37 11.24
CA SER A 179 -13.26 -13.57 12.08
C SER A 179 -12.55 -13.25 13.40
N SER A 180 -13.07 -13.76 14.52
CA SER A 180 -12.39 -13.68 15.83
C SER A 180 -11.19 -14.61 15.95
N GLN A 181 -10.89 -15.39 14.90
CA GLN A 181 -9.71 -16.22 14.79
C GLN A 181 -8.77 -15.63 13.73
N PRO A 182 -7.48 -15.42 14.07
CA PRO A 182 -6.48 -15.00 13.11
C PRO A 182 -6.41 -15.92 11.90
N SER A 183 -6.03 -15.37 10.77
CA SER A 183 -5.90 -16.07 9.50
C SER A 183 -4.44 -16.19 9.09
N LYS A 184 -4.19 -17.17 8.24
CA LYS A 184 -3.02 -17.21 7.37
C LYS A 184 -3.20 -16.15 6.30
N GLU A 185 -2.69 -14.95 6.58
CA GLU A 185 -2.82 -13.81 5.67
C GLU A 185 -1.97 -14.03 4.41
N TYR A 186 -2.52 -13.62 3.27
CA TYR A 186 -2.02 -13.89 1.93
C TYR A 186 -0.56 -13.47 1.70
N ASN A 187 -0.19 -12.21 1.98
CA ASN A 187 1.17 -11.68 1.78
C ASN A 187 2.21 -12.40 2.65
N VAL A 188 1.78 -12.97 3.79
CA VAL A 188 2.63 -13.83 4.64
C VAL A 188 2.75 -15.25 4.08
N VAL A 189 1.64 -15.89 3.68
CA VAL A 189 1.64 -17.34 3.41
C VAL A 189 2.08 -17.73 2.01
N VAL A 190 2.07 -16.80 1.06
CA VAL A 190 2.63 -17.02 -0.27
C VAL A 190 4.13 -17.34 -0.17
N ASP A 191 4.86 -16.74 0.77
CA ASP A 191 6.27 -17.01 1.02
C ASP A 191 6.63 -16.86 2.50
N ILE A 192 6.36 -17.91 3.27
CA ILE A 192 6.58 -17.93 4.73
C ILE A 192 8.07 -17.67 5.09
N PRO A 193 9.07 -18.31 4.45
CA PRO A 193 10.48 -18.01 4.73
C PRO A 193 10.86 -16.55 4.50
N ALA A 194 10.39 -15.92 3.41
CA ALA A 194 10.63 -14.51 3.15
C ALA A 194 9.97 -13.62 4.22
N ALA A 195 8.71 -13.90 4.57
CA ALA A 195 7.99 -13.16 5.59
C ALA A 195 8.67 -13.28 6.97
N GLN A 196 9.18 -14.47 7.32
CA GLN A 196 9.99 -14.67 8.53
C GLN A 196 11.26 -13.82 8.52
N MET A 197 11.92 -13.65 7.37
CA MET A 197 13.10 -12.81 7.25
C MET A 197 12.75 -11.33 7.46
N VAL A 198 11.69 -10.84 6.83
CA VAL A 198 11.22 -9.46 6.95
C VAL A 198 10.83 -9.13 8.39
N PHE A 199 10.04 -10.00 9.05
CA PHE A 199 9.59 -9.79 10.43
C PHE A 199 10.73 -9.86 11.46
N ASN A 200 11.77 -10.64 11.20
CA ASN A 200 12.92 -10.75 12.10
C ASN A 200 14.01 -9.69 11.87
N ALA A 201 13.90 -8.90 10.80
CA ALA A 201 14.89 -7.89 10.45
C ALA A 201 14.82 -6.65 11.35
N SER A 202 15.93 -5.91 11.43
CA SER A 202 16.10 -4.76 12.34
C SER A 202 15.90 -3.43 11.63
N TRP A 203 14.67 -3.20 11.17
CA TRP A 203 14.23 -1.96 10.55
C TRP A 203 14.38 -0.75 11.48
N ALA A 204 14.60 0.44 10.91
CA ALA A 204 14.60 1.70 11.65
C ALA A 204 13.26 1.94 12.35
N TYR A 205 12.19 1.50 11.70
CA TYR A 205 10.82 1.48 12.18
C TYR A 205 10.06 0.44 11.36
N PHE A 206 9.15 -0.30 12.00
CA PHE A 206 8.27 -1.22 11.30
C PHE A 206 6.82 -0.96 11.75
N ALA A 207 6.02 -0.38 10.85
CA ALA A 207 4.57 -0.30 10.96
C ALA A 207 3.89 -1.40 10.15
N LEU A 208 2.95 -2.09 10.80
CA LEU A 208 2.19 -3.18 10.21
C LEU A 208 0.71 -2.80 10.15
N ALA A 209 0.11 -3.00 8.97
CA ALA A 209 -1.31 -2.92 8.69
C ALA A 209 -1.90 -4.34 8.55
N PRO A 210 -2.23 -5.03 9.65
CA PRO A 210 -2.78 -6.38 9.60
C PRO A 210 -4.30 -6.38 9.38
N LEU A 211 -4.86 -7.57 9.14
CA LEU A 211 -6.32 -7.79 8.97
C LEU A 211 -7.16 -7.24 10.12
N ASP A 212 -6.58 -7.08 11.32
CA ASP A 212 -7.21 -6.45 12.48
C ASP A 212 -7.81 -5.07 12.19
N THR A 213 -7.23 -4.33 11.23
CA THR A 213 -7.75 -3.03 10.78
C THR A 213 -8.08 -3.02 9.30
N THR A 214 -7.27 -3.66 8.47
CA THR A 214 -7.43 -3.56 7.01
C THR A 214 -8.72 -4.19 6.49
N ILE A 215 -9.32 -5.17 7.19
CA ILE A 215 -10.57 -5.82 6.73
C ILE A 215 -11.76 -4.84 6.64
N PHE A 216 -11.70 -3.70 7.32
CA PHE A 216 -12.75 -2.67 7.30
C PHE A 216 -12.46 -1.52 6.33
N MET A 217 -11.26 -1.48 5.74
CA MET A 217 -10.86 -0.40 4.84
C MET A 217 -11.72 -0.43 3.58
N GLN A 218 -12.79 0.36 3.54
CA GLN A 218 -13.62 0.56 2.36
C GLN A 218 -14.01 2.02 2.30
N PHE A 219 -13.96 2.57 1.09
CA PHE A 219 -14.47 3.90 0.74
C PHE A 219 -15.77 3.74 -0.03
N TYR A 220 -16.86 4.29 0.49
CA TYR A 220 -18.20 4.09 -0.06
C TYR A 220 -19.02 5.37 0.14
N GLY A 221 -20.35 5.31 0.07
CA GLY A 221 -21.19 6.40 0.58
C GLY A 221 -20.94 7.79 -0.07
N PRO A 222 -21.22 8.90 0.65
CA PRO A 222 -21.12 10.25 0.12
C PRO A 222 -19.71 10.64 -0.39
N GLU A 223 -18.65 10.15 0.25
CA GLU A 223 -17.27 10.41 -0.14
C GLU A 223 -16.94 9.75 -1.49
N TRP A 224 -17.38 8.50 -1.70
CA TRP A 224 -17.22 7.84 -3.00
C TRP A 224 -18.08 8.50 -4.09
N GLN A 225 -19.30 8.93 -3.77
CA GLN A 225 -20.14 9.66 -4.73
C GLN A 225 -19.51 11.01 -5.13
N THR A 226 -18.92 11.71 -4.16
CA THR A 226 -18.14 12.92 -4.43
C THR A 226 -16.99 12.59 -5.38
N PHE A 227 -16.19 11.57 -5.08
CA PHE A 227 -15.09 11.12 -5.93
C PHE A 227 -15.56 10.80 -7.36
N LEU A 228 -16.62 10.00 -7.52
CA LEU A 228 -17.20 9.68 -8.83
C LEU A 228 -17.62 10.91 -9.63
N SER A 229 -18.14 11.96 -8.98
CA SER A 229 -18.56 13.19 -9.65
C SER A 229 -17.42 13.92 -10.38
N PHE A 230 -16.16 13.67 -9.97
CA PHE A 230 -14.96 14.23 -10.61
C PHE A 230 -14.43 13.37 -11.77
N ARG A 231 -15.03 12.22 -12.09
CA ARG A 231 -14.52 11.30 -13.14
C ARG A 231 -14.26 11.98 -14.48
N ASN A 232 -15.09 12.94 -14.88
CA ASN A 232 -14.94 13.66 -16.15
C ASN A 232 -14.11 14.94 -16.04
N GLN A 233 -13.62 15.28 -14.85
CA GLN A 233 -12.91 16.53 -14.55
C GLN A 233 -11.46 16.28 -14.12
N SER A 234 -11.16 15.10 -13.57
CA SER A 234 -9.82 14.69 -13.16
C SER A 234 -9.44 13.39 -13.86
N LYS A 235 -8.34 13.42 -14.62
CA LYS A 235 -7.76 12.22 -15.25
C LYS A 235 -7.30 11.16 -14.23
N TYR A 236 -7.00 11.58 -12.99
CA TYR A 236 -6.60 10.66 -11.92
C TYR A 236 -7.80 9.91 -11.35
N VAL A 237 -8.91 10.63 -11.15
CA VAL A 237 -10.20 10.01 -10.80
C VAL A 237 -10.65 9.09 -11.93
N GLN A 238 -10.56 9.53 -13.19
CA GLN A 238 -10.87 8.69 -14.35
C GLN A 238 -10.04 7.41 -14.37
N LEU A 239 -8.72 7.51 -14.17
CA LEU A 239 -7.83 6.35 -14.05
C LEU A 239 -8.35 5.36 -13.00
N VAL A 240 -8.67 5.83 -11.79
CA VAL A 240 -9.12 4.97 -10.69
C VAL A 240 -10.45 4.29 -11.05
N ILE A 241 -11.43 5.04 -11.55
CA ILE A 241 -12.74 4.45 -11.85
C ILE A 241 -12.66 3.48 -13.02
N ASP A 242 -11.88 3.79 -14.06
CA ASP A 242 -11.82 2.98 -15.28
C ASP A 242 -11.08 1.67 -15.04
N SER A 243 -9.94 1.72 -14.36
CA SER A 243 -9.19 0.52 -13.96
C SER A 243 -9.98 -0.36 -12.98
N TYR A 244 -10.61 0.25 -11.97
CA TYR A 244 -11.46 -0.45 -11.02
C TYR A 244 -12.66 -1.14 -11.69
N THR A 245 -13.27 -0.48 -12.68
CA THR A 245 -14.39 -1.04 -13.44
C THR A 245 -13.96 -2.27 -14.24
N VAL A 246 -12.80 -2.22 -14.88
CA VAL A 246 -12.22 -3.37 -15.58
C VAL A 246 -11.93 -4.50 -14.61
N TRP A 247 -11.21 -4.22 -13.51
CA TRP A 247 -10.92 -5.19 -12.46
C TRP A 247 -12.19 -5.87 -11.93
N TYR A 248 -13.23 -5.08 -11.63
CA TYR A 248 -14.51 -5.57 -11.12
C TYR A 248 -15.18 -6.55 -12.09
N ASN A 249 -15.23 -6.20 -13.38
CA ASN A 249 -15.87 -7.00 -14.42
C ASN A 249 -15.09 -8.30 -14.72
N ASN A 250 -13.77 -8.27 -14.55
CA ASN A 250 -12.88 -9.38 -14.88
C ASN A 250 -12.70 -10.42 -13.76
N GLY A 251 -13.41 -10.27 -12.64
CA GLY A 251 -13.39 -11.25 -11.55
C GLY A 251 -13.34 -10.61 -10.17
N GLY A 252 -12.90 -9.36 -10.07
CA GLY A 252 -12.77 -8.63 -8.81
C GLY A 252 -14.07 -8.49 -8.01
N LYS A 253 -15.23 -8.55 -8.68
CA LYS A 253 -16.54 -8.61 -8.00
C LYS A 253 -16.72 -9.79 -7.02
N TYR A 254 -15.85 -10.80 -7.10
CA TYR A 254 -15.85 -11.95 -6.20
C TYR A 254 -14.84 -11.82 -5.05
N SER A 255 -14.04 -10.75 -5.01
CA SER A 255 -13.13 -10.46 -3.89
C SER A 255 -13.93 -10.16 -2.62
N GLY A 256 -13.37 -10.54 -1.48
CA GLY A 256 -14.02 -10.40 -0.17
C GLY A 256 -14.09 -8.94 0.28
N ALA A 257 -15.26 -8.50 0.72
CA ALA A 257 -15.48 -7.20 1.33
C ALA A 257 -16.55 -7.27 2.41
N MET A 258 -16.48 -6.37 3.40
CA MET A 258 -17.43 -6.36 4.52
C MET A 258 -18.76 -5.67 4.16
N LYS A 259 -18.73 -4.75 3.19
CA LYS A 259 -19.92 -4.09 2.61
C LYS A 259 -20.05 -4.42 1.12
N PRO A 260 -21.28 -4.48 0.58
CA PRO A 260 -21.50 -4.60 -0.86
C PRO A 260 -20.77 -3.50 -1.62
N PHE A 261 -20.19 -3.84 -2.76
CA PHE A 261 -19.44 -2.91 -3.58
C PHE A 261 -19.63 -3.14 -5.08
N ASN A 262 -19.46 -2.08 -5.84
CA ASN A 262 -19.28 -1.99 -7.28
C ASN A 262 -18.76 -0.57 -7.60
N PRO A 263 -18.24 -0.31 -8.81
CA PRO A 263 -17.73 1.00 -9.19
C PRO A 263 -18.68 2.18 -8.92
N ASP A 264 -20.01 1.97 -8.94
CA ASP A 264 -21.00 3.03 -8.72
C ASP A 264 -21.27 3.33 -7.24
N ASN A 265 -20.95 2.43 -6.31
CA ASN A 265 -21.37 2.56 -4.90
C ASN A 265 -20.25 2.46 -3.86
N GLY A 266 -19.07 1.97 -4.24
CA GLY A 266 -17.92 1.92 -3.35
C GLY A 266 -16.83 0.95 -3.78
N THR A 267 -15.77 0.95 -2.99
CA THR A 267 -14.61 0.09 -3.17
C THR A 267 -14.81 -1.30 -2.56
N SER A 268 -14.10 -2.30 -3.09
CA SER A 268 -13.75 -3.52 -2.34
C SER A 268 -12.94 -3.16 -1.10
N THR A 269 -12.48 -4.15 -0.33
CA THR A 269 -11.53 -3.85 0.74
C THR A 269 -10.23 -3.27 0.17
N MET A 270 -9.76 -2.19 0.79
CA MET A 270 -8.60 -1.37 0.44
C MET A 270 -7.47 -1.65 1.43
N TYR A 271 -6.95 -2.89 1.47
CA TYR A 271 -6.01 -3.32 2.49
C TYR A 271 -4.71 -2.49 2.43
N ASP A 272 -4.13 -2.40 1.24
CA ASP A 272 -2.81 -1.81 1.00
C ASP A 272 -2.75 -0.31 1.23
N VAL A 273 -3.88 0.37 1.03
CA VAL A 273 -4.01 1.81 1.25
C VAL A 273 -3.67 2.17 2.70
N LEU A 274 -3.92 1.28 3.67
CA LEU A 274 -3.58 1.55 5.06
C LEU A 274 -2.06 1.62 5.29
N ALA A 275 -1.26 0.79 4.62
CA ALA A 275 0.19 0.84 4.72
C ALA A 275 0.74 2.17 4.16
N ALA A 276 0.24 2.60 2.99
CA ALA A 276 0.59 3.90 2.41
C ALA A 276 0.13 5.08 3.29
N PHE A 277 -1.06 4.98 3.90
CA PHE A 277 -1.57 5.99 4.82
C PHE A 277 -0.73 6.09 6.11
N LEU A 278 -0.30 4.96 6.67
CA LEU A 278 0.63 4.93 7.81
C LEU A 278 1.97 5.59 7.45
N ALA A 279 2.50 5.33 6.25
CA ALA A 279 3.72 5.97 5.76
C ALA A 279 3.57 7.49 5.65
N ALA A 280 2.42 7.97 5.16
CA ALA A 280 2.15 9.40 5.02
C ALA A 280 2.02 10.13 6.38
N ASN A 281 1.56 9.43 7.41
CA ASN A 281 1.26 10.02 8.71
C ASN A 281 2.34 9.76 9.78
N TYR A 282 3.38 8.99 9.44
CA TYR A 282 4.48 8.68 10.35
C TYR A 282 5.04 9.92 11.08
N PRO A 283 5.32 9.85 12.40
CA PRO A 283 5.17 8.68 13.28
C PRO A 283 3.78 8.56 13.94
N ARG A 284 2.76 9.24 13.43
CA ARG A 284 1.45 9.37 14.08
C ARG A 284 0.38 8.54 13.35
N ALA A 285 -0.55 8.01 14.12
CA ALA A 285 -1.72 7.30 13.61
C ALA A 285 -2.95 7.80 14.36
N TYR A 286 -3.69 8.75 13.77
CA TYR A 286 -4.73 9.50 14.48
C TYR A 286 -6.12 8.86 14.44
N THR A 287 -6.29 7.78 13.68
CA THR A 287 -7.56 7.08 13.49
C THR A 287 -7.55 5.66 14.04
N MET A 288 -6.39 5.18 14.51
CA MET A 288 -6.20 3.79 14.93
C MET A 288 -5.37 3.66 16.21
N VAL A 289 -5.60 2.54 16.89
CA VAL A 289 -4.79 2.09 18.02
C VAL A 289 -3.59 1.33 17.46
N VAL A 290 -2.40 1.90 17.62
CA VAL A 290 -1.13 1.25 17.31
C VAL A 290 -0.55 0.68 18.59
N GLN A 291 -0.24 -0.61 18.58
CA GLN A 291 0.46 -1.29 19.67
C GLN A 291 1.83 -1.77 19.20
N GLU A 292 2.84 -1.53 20.02
CA GLU A 292 4.15 -2.16 19.84
C GLU A 292 4.07 -3.58 20.41
N LEU A 293 4.12 -4.58 19.52
CA LEU A 293 3.95 -5.99 19.84
C LEU A 293 5.18 -6.79 19.42
N PRO A 294 5.64 -7.77 20.23
CA PRO A 294 6.69 -8.68 19.83
C PRO A 294 6.10 -9.75 18.90
N LEU A 295 6.20 -9.54 17.59
CA LEU A 295 5.57 -10.42 16.59
C LEU A 295 6.58 -11.35 15.92
N ILE A 296 6.08 -12.54 15.55
CA ILE A 296 6.76 -13.53 14.69
C ILE A 296 5.82 -13.97 13.56
N VAL A 297 6.41 -14.49 12.49
CA VAL A 297 5.71 -15.35 11.52
C VAL A 297 6.01 -16.81 11.86
N THR A 298 4.98 -17.61 12.12
CA THR A 298 5.14 -19.03 12.47
C THR A 298 5.51 -19.88 11.26
N GLN A 299 5.99 -21.10 11.50
CA GLN A 299 6.32 -22.05 10.43
C GLN A 299 5.12 -22.43 9.54
N ASP A 300 3.91 -22.31 10.07
CA ASP A 300 2.67 -22.57 9.34
C ASP A 300 2.00 -21.30 8.80
N GLY A 301 2.64 -20.13 8.90
CA GLY A 301 2.23 -18.90 8.21
C GLY A 301 1.25 -17.99 8.98
N PHE A 302 1.18 -18.09 10.31
CA PHE A 302 0.45 -17.13 11.13
C PHE A 302 1.36 -16.03 11.63
N THR A 303 0.83 -14.81 11.75
CA THR A 303 1.46 -13.73 12.53
C THR A 303 1.01 -13.85 13.98
N LYS A 304 1.95 -14.01 14.92
CA LYS A 304 1.60 -14.21 16.34
C LYS A 304 2.47 -13.36 17.27
N VAL A 305 1.89 -13.00 18.41
CA VAL A 305 2.62 -12.42 19.53
C VAL A 305 3.45 -13.51 20.21
N ASP A 306 4.76 -13.29 20.31
CA ASP A 306 5.72 -14.16 21.00
C ASP A 306 6.72 -13.30 21.76
N SER A 307 6.66 -13.30 23.09
CA SER A 307 7.50 -12.43 23.93
C SER A 307 8.97 -12.84 24.02
N VAL A 308 9.34 -14.01 23.51
CA VAL A 308 10.71 -14.55 23.58
C VAL A 308 11.44 -14.34 22.27
N LEU A 309 10.77 -14.63 21.15
CA LEU A 309 11.37 -14.61 19.81
C LEU A 309 10.97 -13.38 18.99
N GLY A 310 9.87 -12.71 19.37
CA GLY A 310 9.28 -11.63 18.57
C GLY A 310 10.12 -10.36 18.49
N LYS A 311 10.08 -9.71 17.33
CA LYS A 311 10.57 -8.35 17.15
C LYS A 311 9.46 -7.35 17.46
N GLN A 312 9.84 -6.23 18.07
CA GLN A 312 8.89 -5.17 18.36
C GLN A 312 8.44 -4.49 17.06
N ILE A 313 7.16 -4.59 16.78
CA ILE A 313 6.52 -4.09 15.55
C ILE A 313 5.32 -3.25 15.95
N ASN A 314 5.15 -2.10 15.30
CA ASN A 314 4.05 -1.18 15.54
C ASN A 314 2.85 -1.60 14.70
N ALA A 315 1.95 -2.41 15.26
CA ALA A 315 0.79 -2.94 14.56
C ALA A 315 -0.47 -2.11 14.80
N SER A 316 -1.21 -1.78 13.73
CA SER A 316 -2.55 -1.19 13.84
C SER A 316 -3.58 -2.29 14.15
N VAL A 317 -3.96 -2.42 15.42
CA VAL A 317 -4.77 -3.55 15.92
C VAL A 317 -6.25 -3.22 16.11
N ALA A 318 -6.62 -1.95 16.05
CA ALA A 318 -8.01 -1.51 16.09
C ALA A 318 -8.13 -0.07 15.56
N PHE A 319 -9.33 0.34 15.16
CA PHE A 319 -9.65 1.77 14.98
C PHE A 319 -9.99 2.42 16.33
N LEU A 320 -9.83 3.74 16.45
CA LEU A 320 -10.12 4.46 17.70
C LEU A 320 -11.62 4.54 18.00
N THR A 321 -12.46 4.38 16.98
CA THR A 321 -13.91 4.38 17.08
C THR A 321 -14.43 2.95 17.20
N SER A 322 -15.49 2.75 18.00
CA SER A 322 -16.14 1.45 18.15
C SER A 322 -16.77 0.95 16.84
N ASP A 323 -17.25 1.87 16.02
CA ASP A 323 -17.58 1.59 14.63
C ASP A 323 -16.32 1.87 13.78
N PRO A 324 -15.68 0.83 13.20
CA PRO A 324 -14.46 1.02 12.41
C PRO A 324 -14.69 1.92 11.19
N TYR A 325 -15.93 1.98 10.67
CA TYR A 325 -16.20 2.72 9.45
C TYR A 325 -16.17 4.24 9.61
N VAL A 326 -16.34 4.76 10.82
CA VAL A 326 -16.13 6.19 11.09
C VAL A 326 -14.66 6.56 10.88
N SER A 327 -13.75 5.67 11.26
CA SER A 327 -12.32 5.90 11.07
C SER A 327 -11.89 5.70 9.61
N THR A 328 -12.46 4.70 8.93
CA THR A 328 -12.15 4.45 7.51
C THR A 328 -12.74 5.52 6.60
N GLU A 329 -13.88 6.13 6.95
CA GLU A 329 -14.44 7.31 6.26
C GLU A 329 -13.46 8.48 6.30
N LEU A 330 -12.87 8.80 7.46
CA LEU A 330 -11.87 9.87 7.58
C LEU A 330 -10.61 9.60 6.76
N ILE A 331 -10.16 8.35 6.74
CA ILE A 331 -9.03 7.92 5.88
C ILE A 331 -9.43 8.05 4.41
N GLY A 332 -10.62 7.58 4.05
CA GLY A 332 -11.17 7.65 2.69
C GLY A 332 -11.26 9.07 2.17
N ILE A 333 -11.80 10.02 2.94
CA ILE A 333 -11.81 11.44 2.58
C ILE A 333 -10.39 11.92 2.30
N THR A 334 -9.42 11.62 3.17
CA THR A 334 -8.03 12.04 2.99
C THR A 334 -7.41 11.47 1.71
N VAL A 335 -7.66 10.19 1.41
CA VAL A 335 -7.12 9.50 0.24
C VAL A 335 -7.77 10.01 -1.04
N LEU A 336 -9.11 10.05 -1.07
CA LEU A 336 -9.89 10.44 -2.25
C LEU A 336 -9.67 11.92 -2.59
N ASP A 337 -9.65 12.82 -1.59
CA ASP A 337 -9.39 14.25 -1.83
C ASP A 337 -7.99 14.48 -2.39
N ALA A 338 -6.97 13.75 -1.89
CA ALA A 338 -5.62 13.87 -2.44
C ALA A 338 -5.61 13.57 -3.95
N ILE A 339 -6.35 12.55 -4.39
CA ILE A 339 -6.43 12.14 -5.80
C ILE A 339 -7.26 13.15 -6.62
N ILE A 340 -8.36 13.67 -6.08
CA ILE A 340 -9.19 14.68 -6.76
C ILE A 340 -8.37 15.94 -7.06
N TYR A 341 -7.57 16.39 -6.09
CA TYR A 341 -6.85 17.67 -6.15
C TYR A 341 -5.35 17.55 -6.52
N SER A 342 -4.93 16.40 -7.05
CA SER A 342 -3.55 16.15 -7.50
C SER A 342 -3.16 16.86 -8.80
#